data_AF-A0A9X9A0Z1-F1
#
_entry.id   AF-A0A9X9A0Z1-F1
#
_cell.length_a   1.000
_cell.length_b   1.000
_cell.length_c   1.000
_cell.angle_alpha   90.00
_cell.angle_beta   90.00
_cell.angle_gamma   90.00
#
_symmetry.space_group_name_H-M   'P 1'
#
loop_
_entity.id
_entity.type
_entity.pdbx_description
1 polymer ?
#
loop_
_entity_poly.entity_id
_entity_poly.type
_entity_poly.pdbx_seq_one_letter_code
_entity_poly.pdbx_strand_id
1 'polypeptide(L)'
;IGELCISGIGLARGYVNRPQLTAEKFVQYSLDTRIYKTGDLALIRSDGNIEFHGRIDFQVKVNGLRIELGEIESCLMSCEGVLQCAVIVRQESEMVV
;
A
#
# COMPACT_ATOMS: atom_id res chain seq x y z
N ILE A 1 4.77 -7.77 14.73
CA ILE A 1 4.56 -6.94 13.52
C ILE A 1 3.52 -7.66 12.66
N GLY A 2 2.55 -6.94 12.11
CA GLY A 2 1.51 -7.50 11.25
C GLY A 2 0.96 -6.47 10.28
N GLU A 3 0.04 -6.87 9.41
CA GLU A 3 -0.64 -5.95 8.50
C GLU A 3 -1.62 -5.05 9.28
N LEU A 4 -1.47 -3.73 9.12
CA LEU A 4 -2.42 -2.76 9.64
C LEU A 4 -3.74 -2.90 8.87
N CYS A 5 -4.82 -3.17 9.60
CA CYS A 5 -6.17 -3.25 9.05
C CYS A 5 -7.06 -2.19 9.69
N ILE A 6 -7.94 -1.57 8.91
CA ILE A 6 -8.85 -0.52 9.37
C ILE A 6 -10.28 -1.05 9.36
N SER A 7 -11.07 -0.71 10.38
CA SER A 7 -12.51 -1.02 10.44
C SER A 7 -13.30 0.18 10.93
N GLY A 8 -14.63 0.04 10.98
CA GLY A 8 -15.56 1.05 11.49
C GLY A 8 -16.15 1.97 10.41
N ILE A 9 -16.78 3.04 10.87
CA ILE A 9 -17.59 3.95 10.04
C ILE A 9 -16.82 4.66 8.92
N GLY A 10 -15.49 4.76 9.05
CA GLY A 10 -14.62 5.39 8.07
C GLY A 10 -14.32 4.52 6.83
N LEU A 11 -14.81 3.28 6.80
CA LEU A 11 -14.59 2.40 5.65
C LEU A 11 -15.31 2.89 4.39
N ALA A 12 -14.57 2.93 3.30
CA ALA A 12 -15.14 3.13 1.97
C ALA A 12 -16.03 1.93 1.57
N ARG A 13 -16.94 2.17 0.61
CA ARG A 13 -17.74 1.09 0.00
C ARG A 13 -16.87 0.09 -0.75
N GLY A 14 -15.82 0.58 -1.43
CA GLY A 14 -14.91 -0.22 -2.23
C GLY A 14 -14.35 0.58 -3.39
N TYR A 15 -13.78 -0.14 -4.37
CA TYR A 15 -13.27 0.43 -5.61
C TYR A 15 -14.37 0.46 -6.68
N VAL A 16 -14.55 1.61 -7.32
CA VAL A 16 -15.53 1.80 -8.40
C VAL A 16 -15.21 0.87 -9.56
N ASN A 17 -16.21 0.11 -10.02
CA ASN A 17 -16.11 -0.85 -11.12
C ASN A 17 -15.01 -1.92 -10.97
N ARG A 18 -14.56 -2.20 -9.74
CA ARG A 18 -13.55 -3.22 -9.44
C ARG A 18 -13.98 -4.10 -8.26
N PRO A 19 -15.00 -4.95 -8.44
CA PRO A 19 -15.54 -5.78 -7.36
C PRO A 19 -14.55 -6.83 -6.86
N GLN A 20 -13.70 -7.39 -7.72
CA GLN A 20 -12.69 -8.38 -7.31
C GLN A 20 -11.63 -7.75 -6.39
N LEU A 21 -11.07 -6.60 -6.78
CA LEU A 21 -10.13 -5.86 -5.94
C LEU A 21 -10.78 -5.38 -4.64
N THR A 22 -12.07 -5.02 -4.70
CA THR A 22 -12.83 -4.68 -3.49
C THR A 22 -12.94 -5.86 -2.55
N ALA A 23 -13.30 -7.05 -3.04
CA ALA A 23 -13.38 -8.25 -2.21
C ALA A 23 -12.01 -8.67 -1.65
N GLU A 24 -10.92 -8.44 -2.40
CA GLU A 24 -9.56 -8.72 -1.96
C GLU A 24 -9.10 -7.79 -0.82
N LYS A 25 -9.35 -6.48 -0.95
CA LYS A 25 -8.87 -5.50 0.04
C LYS A 25 -9.86 -5.23 1.17
N PHE A 26 -11.16 -5.36 0.93
CA PHE A 26 -12.21 -5.12 1.92
C PHE A 26 -12.86 -6.44 2.34
N VAL A 27 -12.28 -7.07 3.36
CA VAL A 27 -12.56 -8.44 3.77
C VAL A 27 -13.55 -8.47 4.93
N GLN A 28 -14.46 -9.44 4.93
CA GLN A 28 -15.28 -9.76 6.09
C GLN A 28 -14.44 -10.54 7.10
N TYR A 29 -14.11 -9.92 8.24
CA TYR A 29 -13.26 -10.52 9.27
C TYR A 29 -14.07 -11.35 10.29
N SER A 30 -15.25 -10.88 10.66
CA SER A 30 -16.21 -11.59 11.53
C SER A 30 -17.64 -11.33 11.03
N LEU A 31 -18.67 -11.83 11.72
CA LEU A 31 -20.06 -11.58 11.32
C LEU A 31 -20.40 -10.09 11.20
N ASP A 32 -19.90 -9.27 12.14
CA ASP A 32 -20.25 -7.84 12.21
C ASP A 32 -19.10 -6.91 11.80
N THR A 33 -17.92 -7.46 11.51
CA THR A 33 -16.72 -6.67 11.24
C THR A 33 -16.23 -6.86 9.81
N ARG A 34 -16.36 -5.79 9.01
CA ARG A 34 -15.64 -5.62 7.75
C ARG A 34 -14.35 -4.85 8.00
N ILE A 35 -13.27 -5.24 7.35
CA ILE A 35 -11.96 -4.59 7.45
C ILE A 35 -11.43 -4.17 6.08
N TYR A 36 -10.61 -3.12 6.04
CA TYR A 36 -9.78 -2.77 4.91
C TYR A 36 -8.32 -3.12 5.21
N LYS A 37 -7.76 -3.96 4.34
CA LYS A 37 -6.34 -4.34 4.32
C LYS A 37 -5.52 -3.22 3.70
N THR A 38 -4.73 -2.52 4.51
CA THR A 38 -3.98 -1.34 4.05
C THR A 38 -2.75 -1.70 3.21
N GLY A 39 -2.20 -2.90 3.41
CA GLY A 39 -0.88 -3.31 2.93
C GLY A 39 0.30 -2.66 3.67
N ASP A 40 0.05 -1.92 4.75
CA ASP A 40 1.09 -1.36 5.62
C ASP A 40 1.45 -2.36 6.74
N LEU A 41 2.74 -2.51 7.05
CA LEU A 41 3.21 -3.25 8.23
C LEU A 41 3.28 -2.34 9.44
N ALA A 42 2.76 -2.80 10.57
CA ALA A 42 2.78 -2.04 11.80
C ALA A 42 2.95 -2.91 13.05
N LEU A 43 3.30 -2.26 14.16
CA LEU A 43 3.41 -2.84 15.49
C LEU A 43 2.64 -1.96 16.48
N ILE A 44 1.80 -2.57 17.32
CA ILE A 44 1.21 -1.89 18.47
C ILE A 44 2.22 -1.97 19.62
N ARG A 45 2.63 -0.81 20.13
CA ARG A 45 3.53 -0.68 21.28
C ARG A 45 2.75 -0.87 22.59
N SER A 46 3.47 -1.08 23.69
CA SER A 46 2.87 -1.28 25.02
C SER A 46 2.08 -0.07 25.54
N ASP A 47 2.37 1.13 25.02
CA ASP A 47 1.64 2.37 25.31
C ASP A 47 0.38 2.55 24.44
N GLY A 48 0.09 1.60 23.54
CA GLY A 48 -1.06 1.63 22.62
C GLY A 48 -0.80 2.38 21.31
N ASN A 49 0.37 3.00 21.13
CA ASN A 49 0.71 3.68 19.88
C ASN A 49 1.05 2.67 18.76
N ILE A 50 0.81 3.08 17.51
CA ILE A 50 1.10 2.26 16.33
C ILE A 50 2.40 2.75 15.69
N GLU A 51 3.39 1.86 15.63
CA GLU A 51 4.65 2.08 14.92
C GLU A 51 4.55 1.52 13.50
N PHE A 52 4.89 2.35 12.51
CA PHE A 52 4.87 1.99 11.08
C PHE A 52 6.21 1.36 10.67
N HIS A 53 6.16 0.22 10.00
CA HIS A 53 7.31 -0.60 9.60
C HIS A 53 7.45 -0.78 8.08
N GLY A 54 6.75 0.03 7.28
CA GLY A 54 6.82 -0.03 5.82
C GLY A 54 5.62 -0.73 5.19
N ARG A 55 5.80 -1.27 3.98
CA ARG A 55 4.74 -1.89 3.18
C ARG A 55 5.03 -3.35 2.88
N ILE A 56 3.96 -4.12 2.70
CA ILE A 56 3.98 -5.53 2.32
C ILE A 56 4.19 -5.69 0.81
N ASP A 57 3.72 -4.70 0.05
CA ASP A 57 3.79 -4.67 -1.41
C ASP A 57 4.79 -3.62 -1.92
N PHE A 58 4.87 -3.48 -3.24
CA PHE A 58 5.82 -2.60 -3.94
C PHE A 58 5.42 -1.13 -3.97
N GLN A 59 4.33 -0.77 -3.31
CA GLN A 59 3.89 0.62 -3.27
C GLN A 59 4.79 1.43 -2.35
N VAL A 60 5.03 2.68 -2.74
CA VAL A 60 5.93 3.57 -2.03
C VAL A 60 5.23 4.88 -1.67
N LYS A 61 5.75 5.54 -0.63
CA LYS A 61 5.39 6.92 -0.31
C LYS A 61 6.56 7.83 -0.67
N VAL A 62 6.32 8.75 -1.59
CA VAL A 62 7.30 9.79 -1.97
C VAL A 62 6.63 11.14 -1.76
N ASN A 63 7.21 12.00 -0.92
CA ASN A 63 6.64 13.33 -0.59
C ASN A 63 5.18 13.27 -0.10
N GLY A 64 4.82 12.23 0.68
CA GLY A 64 3.45 12.03 1.17
C GLY A 64 2.46 11.46 0.14
N LEU A 65 2.88 11.28 -1.11
CA LEU A 65 2.07 10.69 -2.17
C LEU A 65 2.23 9.18 -2.19
N ARG A 66 1.10 8.48 -2.32
CA ARG A 66 1.03 7.02 -2.45
C ARG A 66 1.19 6.67 -3.93
N ILE A 67 2.33 6.11 -4.31
CA ILE A 67 2.72 5.86 -5.71
C ILE A 67 2.77 4.36 -5.98
N GLU A 68 2.05 3.91 -7.01
CA GLU A 68 2.12 2.55 -7.53
C GLU A 68 3.23 2.45 -8.58
N LEU A 69 4.34 1.77 -8.28
CA LEU A 69 5.48 1.68 -9.20
C LEU A 69 5.11 0.99 -10.52
N GLY A 70 4.21 0.00 -10.47
CA GLY A 70 3.72 -0.69 -11.66
C GLY A 70 2.93 0.19 -12.63
N GLU A 71 2.34 1.30 -12.16
CA GLU A 71 1.72 2.29 -13.04
C GLU A 71 2.78 3.02 -13.87
N ILE A 72 3.89 3.41 -13.23
CA ILE A 72 5.03 4.03 -13.90
C ILE A 72 5.66 3.07 -14.90
N GLU A 73 5.87 1.80 -14.51
CA GLU A 73 6.35 0.74 -15.42
C GLU A 73 5.42 0.57 -16.63
N SER A 74 4.10 0.55 -16.42
CA SER A 74 3.12 0.45 -17.51
C SER A 74 3.21 1.62 -18.47
N CYS A 75 3.40 2.85 -17.95
CA CYS A 75 3.65 4.02 -18.78
C CYS A 75 4.96 3.91 -19.58
N LEU A 76 6.06 3.48 -18.95
CA LEU A 76 7.36 3.31 -19.61
C LEU A 76 7.31 2.24 -20.71
N MET A 77 6.62 1.13 -20.47
CA MET A 77 6.42 0.07 -21.47
C MET A 77 5.63 0.53 -22.70
N SER A 78 4.90 1.64 -22.62
CA SER A 78 4.18 2.22 -23.76
C SER A 78 5.06 3.06 -24.69
N CYS A 79 6.31 3.36 -24.29
CA CYS A 79 7.25 4.13 -25.10
C CYS A 79 7.91 3.26 -26.18
N GLU A 80 8.01 3.77 -27.40
CA GLU A 80 8.67 3.08 -28.51
C GLU A 80 10.14 2.77 -28.19
N GLY A 81 10.57 1.54 -28.45
CA GLY A 81 11.94 1.07 -28.16
C GLY A 81 12.16 0.52 -26.75
N VAL A 82 11.21 0.65 -25.83
CA VAL A 82 11.30 0.05 -24.49
C VAL A 82 10.83 -1.41 -24.56
N LEU A 83 11.78 -2.35 -24.39
CA LEU A 83 11.47 -3.78 -24.39
C LEU A 83 11.13 -4.31 -22.98
N GLN A 84 11.79 -3.78 -21.96
CA GLN A 84 11.59 -4.13 -20.55
C GLN A 84 11.96 -2.92 -19.69
N CYS A 85 11.27 -2.76 -18.56
CA CYS A 85 11.61 -1.76 -17.55
C CYS A 85 11.30 -2.26 -16.14
N ALA A 86 11.97 -1.67 -15.16
CA ALA A 86 11.63 -1.81 -13.75
C ALA A 86 11.79 -0.45 -13.06
N VAL A 87 10.92 -0.13 -12.12
CA VAL A 87 11.00 1.11 -11.34
C VAL A 87 11.27 0.76 -9.88
N ILE A 88 12.31 1.38 -9.32
CA ILE A 88 12.68 1.23 -7.91
C ILE A 88 12.78 2.59 -7.24
N VAL A 89 12.47 2.65 -5.95
CA VAL A 89 12.81 3.81 -5.13
C VAL A 89 14.23 3.65 -4.62
N ARG A 90 15.07 4.64 -4.91
CA ARG A 90 16.41 4.74 -4.33
C ARG A 90 16.34 5.64 -3.11
N GLN A 91 16.72 5.13 -1.96
CA GLN A 91 17.03 5.96 -0.80
C GLN A 91 18.43 6.55 -1.00
N GLU A 92 18.54 7.86 -0.90
CA GLU A 92 19.85 8.50 -0.80
C GLU A 92 20.34 8.30 0.64
N SER A 93 21.51 7.68 0.80
CA SER A 93 22.10 7.52 2.12
C SER A 93 22.44 8.89 2.66
N GLU A 94 21.94 9.26 3.84
CA GLU A 94 22.43 10.44 4.55
C GLU A 94 23.95 10.28 4.71
N MET A 95 24.73 11.16 4.05
CA MET A 95 26.10 11.41 4.48
C MET A 95 26.00 11.94 5.90
N VAL A 96 26.32 11.10 6.88
CA VAL A 96 26.63 11.54 8.23
C VAL A 96 27.87 12.41 8.11
N VAL A 97 27.67 13.73 8.17
CA VAL A 97 28.75 14.72 8.36
C VAL A 97 29.04 14.82 9.85
#